data_AF-A0A0B3AS44-F1
#
_entry.id   AF-A0A0B3AS44-F1
#
_cell.length_a   1.000
_cell.length_b   1.000
_cell.length_c   1.000
_cell.angle_alpha   90.00
_cell.angle_beta   90.00
_cell.angle_gamma   90.00
#
_symmetry.space_group_name_H-M   'P 1'
#
loop_
_entity.id
_entity.type
_entity.pdbx_description
1 polymer ?
#
loop_
_entity_poly.entity_id
_entity_poly.type
_entity_poly.pdbx_seq_one_letter_code
_entity_poly.pdbx_strand_id
1 'polypeptide(L)'
;MILRILNFLWIEFLKKKYTKVVDGLRIVDSSKNGFPFLVNVFRKKLYKENTTLGDDFERSLEILNNDYKVVVVDDHKLPRMHTLTYTMSFKDILKQKTRTAKARDQVFSKYNVHITFFNFYIPLLFFYIINIHKTRSFKGAFSLFFWMIIFIYGSIVSKFKNRNLSTEKGWLMRAQR
;
A
#
# COMPACT_ATOMS: atom_id res chain seq x y z
N MET A 1 0.38 -18.78 -0.29
CA MET A 1 -0.24 -18.74 1.05
C MET A 1 0.33 -17.62 1.93
N ILE A 2 1.65 -17.53 2.08
CA ILE A 2 2.37 -16.51 2.88
C ILE A 2 2.08 -15.05 2.48
N LEU A 3 2.10 -14.71 1.19
CA LEU A 3 1.79 -13.34 0.74
C LEU A 3 0.35 -12.93 1.05
N ARG A 4 -0.57 -13.90 1.15
CA ARG A 4 -1.98 -13.63 1.48
C ARG A 4 -2.14 -13.19 2.93
N ILE A 5 -1.45 -13.84 3.88
CA ILE A 5 -1.54 -13.45 5.30
C ILE A 5 -0.89 -12.08 5.55
N LEU A 6 0.20 -11.77 4.85
CA LEU A 6 0.86 -10.47 4.97
C LEU A 6 0.00 -9.33 4.43
N ASN A 7 -0.58 -9.53 3.25
CA ASN A 7 -1.53 -8.56 2.68
C ASN A 7 -2.77 -8.41 3.56
N PHE A 8 -3.27 -9.51 4.13
CA PHE A 8 -4.37 -9.46 5.09
C PHE A 8 -4.02 -8.61 6.32
N LEU A 9 -2.91 -8.92 7.00
CA LEU A 9 -2.50 -8.18 8.20
C LEU A 9 -2.23 -6.70 7.91
N TRP A 10 -1.63 -6.39 6.76
CA TRP A 10 -1.43 -5.01 6.31
C TRP A 10 -2.76 -4.26 6.15
N ILE A 11 -3.72 -4.85 5.44
CA ILE A 11 -5.04 -4.25 5.20
C ILE A 11 -5.80 -4.08 6.52
N GLU A 12 -5.77 -5.08 7.39
CA GLU A 12 -6.42 -5.01 8.71
C GLU A 12 -5.81 -3.93 9.59
N PHE A 13 -4.49 -3.75 9.56
CA PHE A 13 -3.82 -2.65 10.24
C PHE A 13 -4.30 -1.30 9.73
N LEU A 14 -4.32 -1.11 8.39
CA LEU A 14 -4.79 0.14 7.79
C LEU A 14 -6.24 0.43 8.17
N LYS A 15 -7.13 -0.56 8.07
CA LYS A 15 -8.54 -0.44 8.48
C LYS A 15 -8.64 0.01 9.93
N LYS A 16 -7.98 -0.69 10.85
CA LYS A 16 -8.06 -0.39 12.27
C LYS A 16 -7.56 1.02 12.60
N LYS A 17 -6.51 1.48 11.91
CA LYS A 17 -5.83 2.74 12.22
C LYS A 17 -6.46 3.95 11.54
N TYR A 18 -6.80 3.82 10.27
CA TYR A 18 -7.13 4.93 9.36
C TYR A 18 -8.58 4.93 8.87
N THR A 19 -9.47 4.22 9.55
CA THR A 19 -10.91 4.29 9.28
C THR A 19 -11.69 4.70 10.53
N LYS A 20 -12.92 5.14 10.30
CA LYS A 20 -13.95 5.38 11.31
C LYS A 20 -15.29 4.86 10.81
N VAL A 21 -16.24 4.67 11.72
CA VAL A 21 -17.62 4.28 11.39
C VAL A 21 -18.49 5.53 11.41
N VAL A 22 -19.20 5.78 10.32
CA VAL A 22 -20.17 6.87 10.17
C VAL A 22 -21.40 6.28 9.49
N ASP A 23 -22.57 6.44 10.11
CA ASP A 23 -23.86 5.92 9.60
C ASP A 23 -23.81 4.41 9.28
N GLY A 24 -23.14 3.63 10.13
CA GLY A 24 -22.96 2.18 9.93
C GLY A 24 -21.95 1.79 8.84
N LEU A 25 -21.39 2.76 8.11
CA LEU A 25 -20.38 2.53 7.08
C LEU A 25 -18.97 2.76 7.62
N ARG A 26 -18.05 1.84 7.33
CA ARG A 26 -16.62 2.05 7.58
C ARG A 26 -16.05 2.92 6.46
N ILE A 27 -15.58 4.12 6.80
CA ILE A 27 -15.01 5.08 5.86
C ILE A 27 -13.56 5.42 6.23
N VAL A 28 -12.76 5.79 5.24
CA VAL A 28 -11.41 6.32 5.48
C VAL A 28 -11.52 7.63 6.27
N ASP A 29 -10.70 7.77 7.30
CA ASP A 29 -10.69 8.96 8.17
C ASP A 29 -9.69 9.99 7.65
N SER A 30 -10.20 10.99 6.93
CA SER A 30 -9.39 12.08 6.34
C SER A 30 -8.63 12.91 7.39
N SER A 31 -9.12 12.96 8.63
CA SER A 31 -8.46 13.68 9.73
C SER A 31 -7.12 13.05 10.15
N LYS A 32 -6.92 11.76 9.84
CA LYS A 32 -5.76 11.00 10.29
C LYS A 32 -4.56 11.06 9.35
N ASN A 33 -4.56 11.98 8.37
CA ASN A 33 -3.53 12.23 7.33
C ASN A 33 -2.55 11.05 7.16
N GLY A 34 -3.12 9.90 6.78
CA GLY A 34 -2.52 8.60 6.96
C GLY A 34 -2.07 7.97 5.66
N PHE A 35 -1.59 6.74 5.75
CA PHE A 35 -1.22 5.98 4.57
C PHE A 35 -2.46 5.81 3.65
N PRO A 36 -2.37 6.17 2.35
CA PRO A 36 -3.52 6.16 1.44
C PRO A 36 -4.01 4.73 1.17
N PHE A 37 -5.33 4.56 1.13
CA PHE A 37 -5.96 3.30 0.73
C PHE A 37 -5.95 3.13 -0.79
N LEU A 38 -5.92 1.89 -1.25
CA LEU A 38 -6.11 1.54 -2.65
C LEU A 38 -7.60 1.66 -3.01
N VAL A 39 -7.95 2.53 -3.96
CA VAL A 39 -9.34 2.72 -4.42
C VAL A 39 -9.52 2.06 -5.79
N ASN A 40 -10.27 0.96 -5.83
CA ASN A 40 -10.47 0.17 -7.05
C ASN A 40 -11.74 0.54 -7.81
N VAL A 41 -12.76 1.05 -7.10
CA VAL A 41 -14.07 1.39 -7.66
C VAL A 41 -14.41 2.80 -7.23
N PHE A 42 -14.65 3.68 -8.20
CA PHE A 42 -15.01 5.07 -7.97
C PHE A 42 -15.92 5.57 -9.10
N ARG A 43 -16.66 6.65 -8.84
CA ARG A 43 -17.54 7.25 -9.84
C ARG A 43 -16.72 7.88 -10.96
N LYS A 44 -17.10 7.66 -12.22
CA LYS A 44 -16.39 8.22 -13.41
C LYS A 44 -16.12 9.72 -13.31
N LYS A 45 -17.05 10.50 -12.74
CA LYS A 45 -16.89 11.95 -12.53
C LYS A 45 -15.75 12.36 -11.59
N LEU A 46 -15.24 11.43 -10.78
CA LEU A 46 -14.12 11.65 -9.87
C LEU A 46 -12.77 11.29 -10.52
N TYR A 47 -12.78 10.84 -11.78
CA TYR A 47 -11.56 10.53 -12.51
C TYR A 47 -10.77 11.80 -12.81
N LYS A 48 -9.48 11.77 -12.47
CA LYS A 48 -8.47 12.73 -12.89
C LYS A 48 -7.27 11.98 -13.42
N GLU A 49 -6.53 12.64 -14.30
CA GLU A 49 -5.26 12.13 -14.83
C GLU A 49 -4.20 12.13 -13.73
N ASN A 50 -3.53 10.99 -13.55
CA ASN A 50 -2.50 10.82 -12.53
C ASN A 50 -1.16 11.36 -12.99
N THR A 51 -0.42 12.01 -12.09
CA THR A 51 0.93 12.52 -12.39
C THR A 51 2.04 11.69 -11.73
N THR A 52 1.69 10.72 -10.87
CA THR A 52 2.65 9.91 -10.11
C THR A 52 2.63 8.44 -10.53
N LEU A 53 3.62 7.68 -10.03
CA LEU A 53 3.70 6.23 -10.23
C LEU A 53 2.69 5.42 -9.37
N GLY A 54 2.05 6.07 -8.39
CA GLY A 54 1.08 5.47 -7.46
C GLY A 54 -0.32 5.97 -7.75
N ASP A 55 -0.87 5.50 -8.86
CA ASP A 55 -2.14 5.98 -9.42
C ASP A 55 -3.32 5.78 -8.46
N ASP A 56 -3.35 4.63 -7.82
CA ASP A 56 -4.30 4.21 -6.78
C ASP A 56 -4.25 5.08 -5.52
N PHE A 57 -3.05 5.35 -5.00
CA PHE A 57 -2.83 6.17 -3.82
C PHE A 57 -3.17 7.64 -4.08
N GLU A 58 -2.72 8.17 -5.22
CA GLU A 58 -3.02 9.52 -5.67
C GLU A 58 -4.53 9.73 -5.79
N ARG A 59 -5.24 8.81 -6.46
CA ARG A 59 -6.68 8.91 -6.63
C ARG A 59 -7.45 8.87 -5.31
N SER A 60 -7.01 8.03 -4.37
CA SER A 60 -7.60 7.96 -3.04
C SER A 60 -7.54 9.30 -2.33
N LEU A 61 -6.39 9.96 -2.35
CA LEU A 61 -6.18 11.27 -1.74
C LEU A 61 -6.95 12.37 -2.47
N GLU A 62 -7.02 12.33 -3.81
CA GLU A 62 -7.83 13.27 -4.58
C GLU A 62 -9.31 13.18 -4.20
N ILE A 63 -9.87 11.97 -4.09
CA ILE A 63 -11.28 11.78 -3.70
C ILE A 63 -11.51 12.40 -2.31
N LEU A 64 -10.63 12.10 -1.34
CA LEU A 64 -10.74 12.62 0.02
C LEU A 64 -10.59 14.14 0.08
N ASN A 65 -9.69 14.73 -0.70
CA ASN A 65 -9.46 16.17 -0.76
C ASN A 65 -10.58 16.95 -1.46
N ASN A 66 -11.48 16.27 -2.16
CA ASN A 66 -12.70 16.87 -2.73
C ASN A 66 -13.93 16.61 -1.84
N ASP A 67 -13.72 16.36 -0.54
CA ASP A 67 -14.75 16.10 0.47
C ASP A 67 -15.65 14.88 0.19
N TYR A 68 -15.20 13.97 -0.69
CA TYR A 68 -15.88 12.70 -0.90
C TYR A 68 -15.41 11.66 0.11
N LYS A 69 -16.34 10.76 0.47
CA LYS A 69 -16.05 9.64 1.36
C LYS A 69 -15.52 8.45 0.57
N VAL A 70 -14.45 7.82 1.06
CA VAL A 70 -13.98 6.51 0.58
C VAL A 70 -14.50 5.44 1.53
N VAL A 71 -15.38 4.56 1.04
CA VAL A 71 -15.97 3.47 1.83
C VAL A 71 -15.06 2.24 1.75
N VAL A 72 -14.79 1.63 2.90
CA VAL A 72 -14.01 0.40 3.00
C VAL A 72 -14.96 -0.77 3.20
N VAL A 73 -14.94 -1.71 2.25
CA VAL A 73 -15.85 -2.86 2.24
C VAL A 73 -15.07 -4.15 2.40
N ASP A 74 -15.56 -5.05 3.26
CA ASP A 74 -14.95 -6.35 3.54
C ASP A 74 -15.51 -7.48 2.66
N ASP A 75 -16.51 -7.19 1.84
CA ASP A 75 -17.19 -8.15 0.98
C ASP A 75 -16.20 -8.82 0.01
N HIS A 76 -16.21 -10.15 0.01
CA HIS A 76 -15.40 -10.99 -0.86
C HIS A 76 -16.02 -11.16 -2.25
N LYS A 77 -17.31 -10.83 -2.41
CA LYS A 77 -18.03 -10.86 -3.69
C LYS A 77 -17.72 -9.65 -4.57
N LEU A 78 -17.19 -8.57 -4.01
CA LEU A 78 -16.79 -7.40 -4.79
C LEU A 78 -15.54 -7.70 -5.64
N PRO A 79 -15.42 -7.09 -6.84
CA PRO A 79 -14.25 -7.26 -7.70
C PRO A 79 -12.95 -6.89 -6.98
N ARG A 80 -11.94 -7.76 -7.06
CA ARG A 80 -10.61 -7.54 -6.46
C ARG A 80 -9.54 -7.50 -7.55
N MET A 81 -8.47 -6.75 -7.30
CA MET A 81 -7.29 -6.82 -8.15
C MET A 81 -6.64 -8.20 -8.02
N HIS A 82 -6.41 -8.85 -9.16
CA HIS A 82 -5.67 -10.10 -9.25
C HIS A 82 -4.36 -9.86 -10.00
N THR A 83 -3.28 -10.44 -9.49
CA THR A 83 -2.01 -10.47 -10.22
C THR A 83 -2.12 -11.47 -11.37
N LEU A 84 -1.80 -11.04 -12.59
CA LEU A 84 -1.84 -11.89 -13.79
C LEU A 84 -0.54 -12.69 -14.02
N THR A 85 0.51 -12.45 -13.22
CA THR A 85 1.81 -13.13 -13.36
C THR A 85 1.86 -14.39 -12.50
N TYR A 86 2.09 -15.55 -13.12
CA TYR A 86 2.15 -16.85 -12.45
C TYR A 86 3.51 -17.12 -11.79
N THR A 87 4.58 -16.55 -12.34
CA THR A 87 5.93 -16.64 -11.80
C THR A 87 6.53 -15.24 -11.70
N MET A 88 7.27 -14.98 -10.63
CA MET A 88 8.03 -13.74 -10.45
C MET A 88 9.41 -14.10 -9.91
N SER A 89 10.45 -13.64 -10.60
CA SER A 89 11.81 -13.79 -10.09
C SER A 89 12.02 -12.90 -8.87
N PHE A 90 13.00 -13.23 -8.04
CA PHE A 90 13.40 -12.37 -6.92
C PHE A 90 13.81 -10.97 -7.38
N LYS A 91 14.46 -10.86 -8.54
CA LYS A 91 14.84 -9.59 -9.16
C LYS A 91 13.60 -8.73 -9.49
N ASP A 92 12.53 -9.34 -9.97
CA ASP A 92 11.28 -8.63 -10.27
C ASP A 92 10.55 -8.18 -9.01
N ILE A 93 10.57 -8.99 -7.96
CA ILE A 93 10.06 -8.60 -6.63
C ILE A 93 10.79 -7.35 -6.15
N LEU A 94 12.12 -7.33 -6.21
CA LEU A 94 12.92 -6.18 -5.82
C LEU A 94 12.59 -4.94 -6.66
N LYS A 95 12.54 -5.06 -7.99
CA LYS A 95 12.14 -3.96 -8.90
C LYS A 95 10.77 -3.39 -8.54
N GLN A 96 9.78 -4.25 -8.33
CA GLN A 96 8.42 -3.84 -7.93
C GLN A 96 8.44 -3.10 -6.60
N LYS A 97 9.16 -3.60 -5.59
CA LYS A 97 9.24 -2.95 -4.27
C LYS A 97 9.92 -1.59 -4.32
N THR A 98 11.00 -1.46 -5.09
CA THR A 98 11.64 -0.17 -5.34
C THR A 98 10.70 0.80 -6.05
N ARG A 99 9.98 0.34 -7.08
CA ARG A 99 8.96 1.16 -7.78
C ARG A 99 7.85 1.60 -6.82
N THR A 100 7.29 0.69 -6.02
CA THR A 100 6.24 1.02 -5.04
C THR A 100 6.76 1.97 -3.96
N ALA A 101 8.03 1.89 -3.56
CA ALA A 101 8.63 2.86 -2.66
C ALA A 101 8.69 4.25 -3.31
N LYS A 102 9.19 4.35 -4.54
CA LYS A 102 9.24 5.61 -5.28
C LYS A 102 7.86 6.21 -5.55
N ALA A 103 6.87 5.38 -5.87
CA ALA A 103 5.48 5.79 -6.03
C ALA A 103 4.92 6.43 -4.75
N ARG A 104 5.18 5.82 -3.58
CA ARG A 104 4.80 6.40 -2.29
C ARG A 104 5.52 7.71 -2.03
N ASP A 105 6.83 7.79 -2.27
CA ASP A 105 7.59 9.03 -2.06
C ASP A 105 7.02 10.19 -2.90
N GLN A 106 6.67 9.92 -4.17
CA GLN A 106 6.04 10.93 -5.05
C GLN A 106 4.68 11.39 -4.54
N VAL A 107 3.80 10.44 -4.17
CA VAL A 107 2.46 10.76 -3.66
C VAL A 107 2.53 11.49 -2.32
N PHE A 108 3.37 11.03 -1.40
CA PHE A 108 3.50 11.64 -0.08
C PHE A 108 4.05 13.05 -0.16
N SER A 109 5.00 13.30 -1.06
CA SER A 109 5.49 14.65 -1.33
C SER A 109 4.41 15.55 -1.97
N LYS A 110 3.64 15.03 -2.94
CA LYS A 110 2.60 15.81 -3.63
C LYS A 110 1.46 16.22 -2.70
N TYR A 111 1.05 15.33 -1.79
CA TYR A 111 -0.12 15.52 -0.92
C TYR A 111 0.24 15.79 0.55
N ASN A 112 1.51 16.06 0.84
CA ASN A 112 2.00 16.35 2.20
C ASN A 112 1.59 15.28 3.24
N VAL A 113 1.73 14.01 2.86
CA VAL A 113 1.43 12.87 3.73
C VAL A 113 2.64 12.53 4.58
N HIS A 114 2.49 12.65 5.90
CA HIS A 114 3.60 12.48 6.85
C HIS A 114 3.65 11.05 7.40
N ILE A 115 4.37 10.16 6.72
CA ILE A 115 4.65 8.79 7.19
C ILE A 115 6.09 8.70 7.70
N THR A 116 6.23 8.48 9.00
CA THR A 116 7.52 8.30 9.69
C THR A 116 7.68 6.88 10.22
N PHE A 117 8.92 6.55 10.60
CA PHE A 117 9.22 5.27 11.26
C PHE A 117 8.39 5.05 12.52
N PHE A 118 8.28 6.09 13.36
CA PHE A 118 7.56 6.03 14.62
C PHE A 118 6.05 6.06 14.46
N ASN A 119 5.52 6.87 13.55
CA ASN A 119 4.07 7.03 13.44
C ASN A 119 3.39 5.90 12.65
N PHE A 120 4.12 5.15 11.82
CA PHE A 120 3.54 4.13 10.95
C PHE A 120 4.23 2.76 11.09
N TYR A 121 5.53 2.71 10.89
CA TYR A 121 6.26 1.44 10.77
C TYR A 121 6.38 0.70 12.09
N ILE A 122 6.74 1.36 13.19
CA ILE A 122 6.76 0.73 14.53
C ILE A 122 5.38 0.19 14.92
N PRO A 123 4.28 0.97 14.83
CA PRO A 123 2.94 0.45 15.10
C PRO A 123 2.55 -0.74 14.22
N LEU A 124 2.95 -0.74 12.94
CA LEU A 124 2.71 -1.85 12.04
C LEU A 124 3.48 -3.11 12.46
N LEU A 125 4.76 -2.96 12.81
CA LEU A 125 5.61 -4.06 13.30
C LEU A 125 5.01 -4.68 14.57
N PHE A 126 4.61 -3.85 15.52
CA PHE A 126 3.97 -4.31 16.75
C PHE A 126 2.65 -5.03 16.45
N PHE A 127 1.84 -4.50 15.53
CA PHE A 127 0.63 -5.16 15.07
C PHE A 127 0.91 -6.54 14.46
N TYR A 128 1.96 -6.68 13.65
CA TYR A 128 2.36 -7.96 13.08
C TYR A 128 2.81 -8.96 14.15
N ILE A 129 3.61 -8.54 15.13
CA ILE A 129 4.07 -9.40 16.22
C ILE A 129 2.88 -9.93 17.02
N ILE A 130 1.95 -9.04 17.42
CA ILE A 130 0.74 -9.45 18.16
C ILE A 130 -0.09 -10.44 17.35
N ASN A 131 -0.22 -10.23 16.04
CA ASN A 131 -1.09 -11.03 15.18
C ASN A 131 -0.35 -12.21 14.51
N ILE A 132 0.91 -12.49 14.87
CA ILE A 132 1.70 -13.52 14.20
C ILE A 132 1.10 -14.92 14.38
N HIS A 133 0.42 -15.17 15.51
CA HIS A 133 -0.31 -16.41 15.80
C HIS A 133 -1.39 -16.73 14.75
N LYS A 134 -1.96 -15.71 14.08
CA LYS A 134 -2.94 -15.90 13.01
C LYS A 134 -2.37 -16.59 11.78
N THR A 135 -1.04 -16.63 11.64
CA THR A 135 -0.36 -17.36 10.56
C THR A 135 -0.43 -18.88 10.73
N ARG A 136 -0.66 -19.37 11.97
CA ARG A 136 -0.76 -20.80 12.35
C ARG A 136 0.40 -21.68 11.85
N SER A 137 1.54 -21.09 11.46
CA SER A 137 2.68 -21.82 10.88
C SER A 137 3.99 -21.07 11.10
N PHE A 138 5.02 -21.79 11.56
CA PHE A 138 6.38 -21.26 11.69
C PHE A 138 6.94 -20.70 10.36
N LYS A 139 6.66 -21.38 9.24
CA LYS A 139 7.03 -20.89 7.89
C LYS A 139 6.35 -19.55 7.57
N GLY A 140 5.11 -19.34 8.03
CA GLY A 140 4.39 -18.08 7.89
C GLY A 140 5.03 -16.95 8.68
N ALA A 141 5.43 -17.20 9.92
CA ALA A 141 6.14 -16.25 10.79
C ALA A 141 7.51 -15.86 10.22
N PHE A 142 8.33 -16.83 9.80
CA PHE A 142 9.64 -16.57 9.20
C PHE A 142 9.52 -15.74 7.90
N SER A 143 8.51 -16.03 7.10
CA SER A 143 8.28 -15.29 5.86
C SER A 143 7.84 -13.85 6.08
N LEU A 144 7.13 -13.57 7.19
CA LEU A 144 6.81 -12.21 7.60
C LEU A 144 8.08 -11.41 7.87
N PHE A 145 9.02 -12.01 8.60
CA PHE A 145 10.32 -11.40 8.89
C PHE A 145 11.11 -11.10 7.60
N PHE A 146 11.22 -12.08 6.71
CA PHE A 146 11.90 -11.92 5.43
C PHE A 146 11.27 -10.82 4.56
N TRP A 147 9.93 -10.72 4.56
CA TRP A 147 9.21 -9.68 3.83
C TRP A 147 9.50 -8.27 4.34
N MET A 148 9.66 -8.11 5.66
CA MET A 148 10.02 -6.82 6.26
C MET A 148 11.43 -6.39 5.84
N ILE A 149 12.37 -7.33 5.76
CA ILE A 149 13.72 -7.05 5.25
C ILE A 149 13.67 -6.56 3.81
N ILE A 150 12.93 -7.24 2.92
CA ILE A 150 12.76 -6.82 1.53
C ILE A 150 12.17 -5.41 1.44
N PHE A 151 11.18 -5.12 2.28
CA PHE A 151 10.53 -3.82 2.30
C PHE A 151 11.49 -2.69 2.74
N ILE A 152 12.28 -2.93 3.80
CA ILE A 152 13.29 -1.99 4.30
C ILE A 152 14.35 -1.76 3.22
N TYR A 153 14.87 -2.85 2.63
CA TYR A 153 15.86 -2.78 1.56
C TYR A 153 15.35 -1.98 0.35
N GLY A 154 14.13 -2.26 -0.12
CA GLY A 154 13.53 -1.53 -1.24
C GLY A 154 13.37 -0.03 -0.96
N SER A 155 13.07 0.33 0.29
CA SER A 155 12.95 1.73 0.73
C SER A 155 14.31 2.44 0.77
N ILE A 156 15.35 1.77 1.26
CA ILE A 156 16.74 2.28 1.24
C ILE A 156 17.20 2.48 -0.21
N VAL A 157 17.05 1.47 -1.06
CA VAL A 157 17.45 1.56 -2.47
C VAL A 157 16.73 2.69 -3.21
N SER A 158 15.44 2.91 -2.93
CA SER A 158 14.69 4.05 -3.49
C SER A 158 15.33 5.39 -3.14
N LYS A 159 15.66 5.58 -1.86
CA LYS A 159 16.26 6.83 -1.36
C LYS A 159 17.65 7.12 -1.92
N PHE A 160 18.50 6.10 -2.04
CA PHE A 160 19.90 6.29 -2.42
C PHE A 160 20.18 6.13 -3.92
N LYS A 161 19.57 5.14 -4.59
CA LYS A 161 19.90 4.81 -6.00
C LYS A 161 18.92 5.39 -7.01
N ASN A 162 17.65 5.59 -6.64
CA ASN A 162 16.58 5.95 -7.58
C ASN A 162 15.91 7.29 -7.24
N ARG A 163 16.66 8.18 -6.59
CA ARG A 163 16.16 9.49 -6.14
C ARG A 163 15.58 10.32 -7.28
N ASN A 164 16.17 10.26 -8.48
CA ASN A 164 15.77 11.01 -9.67
C ASN A 164 14.98 10.19 -10.71
N LEU A 165 14.42 9.04 -10.32
CA LEU A 165 13.62 8.24 -11.24
C LEU A 165 12.35 9.01 -11.66
N SER A 166 12.23 9.32 -12.94
CA SER A 166 11.01 9.94 -13.51
C SER A 166 9.85 8.94 -13.54
N THR A 167 8.61 9.46 -13.60
CA THR A 167 7.41 8.64 -13.73
C THR A 167 7.47 7.75 -14.98
N GLU A 168 7.95 8.28 -16.10
CA GLU A 168 8.15 7.52 -17.34
C GLU A 168 9.14 6.35 -17.17
N LYS A 169 10.34 6.60 -16.63
CA LYS A 169 11.33 5.54 -16.37
C LYS A 169 10.85 4.53 -15.33
N GLY A 170 10.05 4.97 -14.36
CA GLY A 170 9.44 4.08 -13.38
C GLY A 170 8.49 3.08 -14.01
N TRP A 171 7.74 3.45 -15.05
CA TRP A 171 6.87 2.52 -15.82
C TRP A 171 7.62 1.33 -16.39
N LEU A 172 8.88 1.51 -16.77
CA LEU A 172 9.74 0.44 -17.27
C LEU A 172 10.22 -0.53 -16.17
N MET A 173 10.07 -0.19 -14.89
CA MET A 173 10.40 -1.08 -13.76
C MET A 173 9.28 -2.07 -13.40
N ARG A 174 8.16 -2.09 -14.13
CA ARG A 174 7.13 -3.13 -13.97
C ARG A 174 7.75 -4.52 -14.23
N ALA A 175 7.21 -5.55 -13.59
CA ALA A 175 7.59 -6.92 -13.93
C ALA A 175 7.31 -7.15 -15.42
N GLN A 176 8.35 -7.50 -16.16
CA GLN A 176 8.25 -7.85 -17.56
C GLN A 176 7.80 -9.31 -17.65
N ARG A 177 6.94 -9.60 -18.63
CA ARG A 177 6.49 -10.97 -18.91
C ARG A 177 7.62 -11.78 -19.50
#